data_AF-A0A2U2A065-F1
#
_entry.id   AF-A0A2U2A065-F1
#
_cell.length_a   1.000
_cell.length_b   1.000
_cell.length_c   1.000
_cell.angle_alpha   90.00
_cell.angle_beta   90.00
_cell.angle_gamma   90.00
#
_symmetry.space_group_name_H-M   'P 1'
#
loop_
_entity.id
_entity.type
_entity.pdbx_description
1 polymer ?
#
loop_
_entity_poly.entity_id
_entity_poly.type
_entity_poly.pdbx_seq_one_letter_code
_entity_poly.pdbx_strand_id
1 'polypeptide(L)'
;MSVTTASTGSEPTAPSAVVPGPVLAVLAHPDDETLLAGGLLALAAARGARVVVVTATRGERGEMIGAPQLEGTDAVAPTRSQEIAAALTALGVREHVFLDGLAAHVSDPAAPVRWTDSGMAWIRPGVAGPAPTRPPRPSAPATSSPRPPRWRGSCGTCAPPS
;
A
#
# COMPACT_ATOMS: atom_id res chain seq x y z
N MET A 1 -3.66 -49.28 45.39
CA MET A 1 -4.56 -48.13 45.22
C MET A 1 -4.07 -47.35 44.01
N SER A 2 -4.77 -47.45 42.89
CA SER A 2 -4.39 -46.83 41.61
C SER A 2 -5.16 -45.53 41.44
N VAL A 3 -4.47 -44.44 41.13
CA VAL A 3 -5.09 -43.22 40.63
C VAL A 3 -4.55 -42.97 39.24
N THR A 4 -5.37 -43.29 38.24
CA THR A 4 -5.20 -42.88 36.86
C THR A 4 -5.87 -41.51 36.72
N THR A 5 -5.13 -40.48 36.33
CA THR A 5 -5.72 -39.24 35.81
C THR A 5 -5.40 -39.14 34.33
N ALA A 6 -6.38 -39.47 33.49
CA ALA A 6 -6.40 -39.05 32.11
C ALA A 6 -6.85 -37.59 32.06
N SER A 7 -6.02 -36.72 31.49
CA SER A 7 -6.40 -35.37 31.11
C SER A 7 -6.23 -35.24 29.61
N THR A 8 -7.23 -35.66 28.84
CA THR A 8 -7.40 -35.22 27.46
C THR A 8 -8.23 -33.94 27.49
N GLY A 9 -7.61 -32.83 27.87
CA GLY A 9 -8.10 -31.53 27.47
C GLY A 9 -7.78 -31.36 26.00
N SER A 10 -8.78 -31.30 25.12
CA SER A 10 -8.55 -30.79 23.77
C SER A 10 -8.07 -29.35 23.93
N GLU A 11 -6.86 -29.03 23.46
CA GLU A 11 -6.51 -27.63 23.27
C GLU A 11 -7.61 -26.97 22.43
N PRO A 12 -8.01 -25.73 22.74
CA PRO A 12 -8.88 -24.98 21.84
C PRO A 12 -8.18 -24.95 20.48
N THR A 13 -8.76 -25.64 19.50
CA THR A 13 -8.28 -25.63 18.12
C THR A 13 -8.17 -24.17 17.73
N ALA A 14 -6.93 -23.68 17.59
CA ALA A 14 -6.68 -22.33 17.14
C ALA A 14 -7.54 -22.12 15.89
N PRO A 15 -8.29 -21.00 15.77
CA PRO A 15 -9.15 -20.79 14.62
C PRO A 15 -8.29 -21.04 13.39
N SER A 16 -8.74 -21.96 12.52
CA SER A 16 -8.05 -22.28 11.26
C SER A 16 -7.62 -20.95 10.67
N ALA A 17 -6.30 -20.73 10.61
CA ALA A 17 -5.77 -19.42 10.31
C ALA A 17 -6.32 -19.05 8.94
N VAL A 18 -7.30 -18.13 8.91
CA VAL A 18 -7.87 -17.63 7.68
C VAL A 18 -6.70 -17.05 6.93
N VAL A 19 -6.23 -17.76 5.89
CA VAL A 19 -5.23 -17.22 4.98
C VAL A 19 -5.91 -16.01 4.36
N PRO A 20 -5.44 -14.78 4.63
CA PRO A 20 -6.08 -13.61 4.08
C PRO A 20 -6.11 -13.76 2.56
N GLY A 21 -7.22 -13.38 1.94
CA GLY A 21 -7.25 -13.18 0.50
C GLY A 21 -6.12 -12.22 0.07
N PRO A 22 -5.81 -12.15 -1.23
CA PRO A 22 -4.76 -11.27 -1.72
C PRO A 22 -4.98 -9.83 -1.25
N VAL A 23 -3.90 -9.16 -0.82
CA VAL A 23 -3.90 -7.78 -0.33
C VAL A 23 -3.29 -6.88 -1.39
N LEU A 24 -4.00 -5.82 -1.75
CA LEU A 24 -3.49 -4.71 -2.56
C LEU A 24 -3.49 -3.44 -1.70
N ALA A 25 -2.32 -2.89 -1.44
CA ALA A 25 -2.18 -1.59 -0.81
C ALA A 25 -1.84 -0.54 -1.86
N VAL A 26 -2.66 0.52 -1.96
CA VAL A 26 -2.42 1.64 -2.86
C VAL A 26 -2.15 2.87 -2.01
N LEU A 27 -0.93 3.39 -2.12
CA LEU A 27 -0.36 4.36 -1.19
C LEU A 27 0.26 5.52 -1.98
N ALA A 28 0.32 6.71 -1.39
CA ALA A 28 0.63 7.91 -2.16
C ALA A 28 2.14 8.07 -2.40
N HIS A 29 2.94 7.82 -1.38
CA HIS A 29 4.39 8.07 -1.41
C HIS A 29 5.16 6.86 -0.84
N PRO A 30 6.44 6.70 -1.20
CA PRO A 30 7.35 5.85 -0.44
C PRO A 30 7.33 6.28 1.03
N ASP A 31 7.34 5.34 1.98
CA ASP A 31 7.14 5.47 3.44
C ASP A 31 5.74 5.14 3.96
N ASP A 32 4.69 5.43 3.20
CA ASP A 32 3.30 5.19 3.60
C ASP A 32 3.05 3.70 3.87
N GLU A 33 3.77 2.81 3.16
CA GLU A 33 3.65 1.36 3.32
C GLU A 33 4.14 0.91 4.68
N THR A 34 5.15 1.60 5.21
CA THR A 34 5.74 1.33 6.51
C THR A 34 4.93 2.03 7.60
N LEU A 35 4.65 3.33 7.43
CA LEU A 35 4.03 4.19 8.45
C LEU A 35 2.56 3.87 8.70
N LEU A 36 1.80 3.59 7.64
CA LEU A 36 0.35 3.40 7.74
C LEU A 36 -0.04 1.92 7.74
N ALA A 37 0.71 1.08 7.03
CA ALA A 37 0.31 -0.28 6.72
C ALA A 37 1.33 -1.37 7.11
N GLY A 38 2.49 -1.03 7.67
CA GLY A 38 3.61 -1.96 7.79
C GLY A 38 3.26 -3.24 8.55
N GLY A 39 2.60 -3.10 9.70
CA GLY A 39 2.13 -4.25 10.49
C GLY A 39 1.12 -5.12 9.75
N LEU A 40 0.22 -4.53 8.96
CA LEU A 40 -0.75 -5.27 8.15
C LEU A 40 -0.07 -6.03 7.01
N LEU A 41 0.83 -5.37 6.28
CA LEU A 41 1.55 -5.95 5.15
C LEU A 41 2.43 -7.12 5.59
N ALA A 42 3.23 -6.91 6.65
CA ALA A 42 4.09 -7.95 7.20
C ALA A 42 3.29 -9.16 7.71
N LEU A 43 2.18 -8.91 8.40
CA LEU A 43 1.32 -9.97 8.92
C LEU A 43 0.63 -10.77 7.81
N ALA A 44 0.17 -10.10 6.76
CA ALA A 44 -0.44 -10.75 5.59
C ALA A 44 0.60 -11.60 4.85
N ALA A 45 1.80 -11.06 4.61
CA ALA A 45 2.89 -11.77 3.95
C ALA A 45 3.36 -12.99 4.77
N ALA A 46 3.52 -12.84 6.08
CA ALA A 46 3.90 -13.93 6.98
C ALA A 46 2.85 -15.06 7.05
N ARG A 47 1.57 -14.74 6.78
CA ARG A 47 0.48 -15.71 6.67
C ARG A 47 0.32 -16.32 5.26
N GLY A 48 1.24 -16.01 4.35
CA GLY A 48 1.25 -16.57 2.99
C GLY A 48 0.25 -15.92 2.03
N ALA A 49 -0.36 -14.79 2.39
CA ALA A 49 -1.17 -14.03 1.44
C ALA A 49 -0.29 -13.41 0.35
N ARG A 50 -0.80 -13.34 -0.88
CA ARG A 50 -0.18 -12.51 -1.92
C ARG A 50 -0.38 -11.04 -1.57
N VAL A 51 0.71 -10.30 -1.39
CA VAL A 51 0.68 -8.87 -1.06
C VAL A 51 1.32 -8.08 -2.20
N VAL A 52 0.59 -7.10 -2.73
CA VAL A 52 1.04 -6.18 -3.76
C VAL A 52 0.95 -4.75 -3.24
N VAL A 53 2.01 -3.97 -3.40
CA VAL A 53 2.02 -2.54 -3.07
C VAL A 53 2.09 -1.73 -4.36
N VAL A 54 1.21 -0.74 -4.47
CA VAL A 54 1.22 0.27 -5.54
C VAL A 54 1.51 1.62 -4.90
N THR A 55 2.59 2.26 -5.33
CA THR A 55 2.95 3.61 -4.85
C THR A 55 2.64 4.62 -5.94
N ALA A 56 1.84 5.64 -5.63
CA ALA A 56 1.34 6.58 -6.62
C ALA A 56 2.46 7.44 -7.23
N THR A 57 3.38 7.93 -6.41
CA THR A 57 4.46 8.86 -6.79
C THR A 57 5.80 8.41 -6.23
N ARG A 58 6.89 9.14 -6.50
CA ARG A 58 8.20 8.88 -5.87
C ARG A 58 8.47 9.79 -4.67
N GLY A 59 7.46 10.52 -4.20
CA GLY A 59 7.56 11.41 -3.03
C GLY A 59 8.59 12.52 -3.24
N GLU A 60 8.66 13.06 -4.45
CA GLU A 60 9.71 13.97 -4.91
C GLU A 60 9.76 15.30 -4.13
N ARG A 61 8.70 15.60 -3.38
CA ARG A 61 8.57 16.82 -2.58
C ARG A 61 8.54 16.53 -1.07
N GLY A 62 8.83 15.29 -0.67
CA GLY A 62 8.91 14.89 0.72
C GLY A 62 10.18 15.39 1.43
N GLU A 63 10.09 15.47 2.75
CA GLU A 63 11.23 15.72 3.63
C GLU A 63 12.20 14.52 3.62
N MET A 64 13.51 14.77 3.59
CA MET A 64 14.54 13.72 3.56
C MET A 64 15.21 13.59 4.92
N ILE A 65 14.62 12.78 5.80
CA ILE A 65 15.15 12.56 7.15
C ILE A 65 16.53 11.88 7.06
N GLY A 66 17.55 12.52 7.63
CA GLY A 66 18.94 12.03 7.62
C GLY A 66 19.72 12.37 6.34
N ALA A 67 19.08 12.94 5.33
CA ALA A 67 19.71 13.43 4.11
C ALA A 67 19.09 14.75 3.60
N PRO A 68 18.96 15.79 4.44
CA PRO A 68 18.27 17.03 4.08
C PRO A 68 18.90 17.75 2.87
N GLN A 69 20.20 17.53 2.61
CA GLN A 69 20.88 18.05 1.43
C GLN A 69 20.33 17.55 0.08
N LEU A 70 19.54 16.47 0.09
CA LEU A 70 18.91 15.93 -1.11
C LEU A 70 17.55 16.61 -1.41
N GLU A 71 16.95 17.31 -0.44
CA GLU A 71 15.62 17.89 -0.60
C GLU A 71 15.56 18.87 -1.78
N GLY A 72 14.51 18.75 -2.59
CA GLY A 72 14.31 19.57 -3.78
C GLY A 72 15.26 19.25 -4.95
N THR A 73 16.11 18.23 -4.84
CA THR A 73 16.97 17.76 -5.94
C THR A 73 16.35 16.56 -6.67
N ASP A 74 16.82 16.30 -7.88
CA ASP A 74 16.42 15.11 -8.65
C ASP A 74 16.87 13.78 -8.01
N ALA A 75 17.72 13.83 -6.97
CA ALA A 75 18.18 12.66 -6.24
C ALA A 75 17.13 12.10 -5.26
N VAL A 76 16.08 12.87 -4.90
CA VAL A 76 15.02 12.39 -3.98
C VAL A 76 14.36 11.13 -4.54
N ALA A 77 13.84 11.19 -5.76
CA ALA A 77 13.11 10.08 -6.37
C ALA A 77 13.89 8.75 -6.42
N PRO A 78 15.15 8.68 -6.91
CA PRO A 78 15.92 7.45 -6.89
C PRO A 78 16.26 6.99 -5.48
N THR A 79 16.60 7.88 -4.54
CA THR A 79 16.86 7.51 -3.14
C THR A 79 15.63 6.88 -2.51
N ARG A 80 14.46 7.53 -2.60
CA ARG A 80 13.21 7.01 -2.03
C ARG A 80 12.75 5.71 -2.69
N SER A 81 13.08 5.51 -3.97
CA SER A 81 12.82 4.25 -4.67
C SER A 81 13.67 3.09 -4.11
N GLN A 82 14.90 3.37 -3.67
CA GLN A 82 15.75 2.38 -2.99
C GLN A 82 15.25 2.10 -1.58
N GLU A 83 14.83 3.14 -0.85
CA GLU A 83 14.29 3.03 0.51
C GLU A 83 13.05 2.12 0.54
N ILE A 84 12.06 2.37 -0.33
CA ILE A 84 10.85 1.52 -0.37
C ILE A 84 11.18 0.10 -0.78
N ALA A 85 12.11 -0.13 -1.71
CA ALA A 85 12.52 -1.49 -2.07
C ALA A 85 13.11 -2.24 -0.86
N ALA A 86 13.92 -1.57 -0.05
CA ALA A 86 14.47 -2.13 1.18
C ALA A 86 13.39 -2.37 2.25
N ALA A 87 12.47 -1.41 2.43
CA ALA A 87 11.36 -1.52 3.37
C ALA A 87 10.44 -2.70 3.01
N LEU A 88 10.04 -2.83 1.75
CA LEU A 88 9.20 -3.94 1.29
C LEU A 88 9.88 -5.30 1.45
N THR A 89 11.19 -5.36 1.20
CA THR A 89 12.00 -6.56 1.48
C THR A 89 11.92 -6.93 2.97
N ALA A 90 12.09 -5.96 3.87
CA ALA A 90 11.99 -6.16 5.32
C ALA A 90 10.57 -6.58 5.76
N LEU A 91 9.53 -6.07 5.10
CA LEU A 91 8.12 -6.43 5.34
C LEU A 91 7.73 -7.79 4.72
N GLY A 92 8.61 -8.44 3.94
CA GLY A 92 8.31 -9.69 3.25
C GLY A 92 7.40 -9.54 2.03
N VAL A 93 7.21 -8.32 1.54
CA VAL A 93 6.43 -8.02 0.33
C VAL A 93 7.33 -8.16 -0.90
N ARG A 94 6.85 -8.90 -1.92
CA ARG A 94 7.66 -9.21 -3.12
C ARG A 94 7.17 -8.53 -4.40
N GLU A 95 6.00 -7.91 -4.37
CA GLU A 95 5.39 -7.29 -5.53
C GLU A 95 5.15 -5.80 -5.28
N HIS A 96 5.82 -4.98 -6.08
CA HIS A 96 5.75 -3.52 -5.99
C HIS A 96 5.76 -2.91 -7.39
N VAL A 97 4.92 -1.91 -7.60
CA VAL A 97 4.92 -1.10 -8.82
C VAL A 97 4.61 0.36 -8.48
N PHE A 98 5.19 1.28 -9.23
CA PHE A 98 4.70 2.65 -9.25
C PHE A 98 3.46 2.75 -10.13
N LEU A 99 2.51 3.62 -9.77
CA LEU A 99 1.24 3.77 -10.48
C LEU A 99 1.41 4.17 -11.95
N ASP A 100 2.43 4.98 -12.27
CA ASP A 100 2.78 5.32 -13.65
C ASP A 100 3.29 4.11 -14.45
N GLY A 101 3.95 3.15 -13.78
CA GLY A 101 4.30 1.85 -14.37
C GLY A 101 3.08 1.00 -14.73
N LEU A 102 1.97 1.15 -14.02
CA LEU A 102 0.68 0.52 -14.36
C LEU A 102 -0.09 1.30 -15.43
N ALA A 103 -0.02 2.64 -15.41
CA ALA A 103 -0.77 3.49 -16.33
C ALA A 103 -0.37 3.27 -17.80
N ALA A 104 0.89 2.90 -18.05
CA ALA A 104 1.35 2.43 -19.36
C ALA A 104 0.58 1.21 -19.90
N HIS A 105 -0.17 0.49 -19.06
CA HIS A 105 -0.99 -0.66 -19.44
C HIS A 105 -2.50 -0.33 -19.58
N VAL A 106 -2.92 0.91 -19.25
CA VAL A 106 -4.34 1.28 -19.13
C VAL A 106 -4.76 2.42 -20.09
N SER A 107 -3.84 3.20 -20.68
CA SER A 107 -4.21 4.23 -21.67
C SER A 107 -3.09 4.54 -22.66
N ASP A 108 -3.50 4.99 -23.86
CA ASP A 108 -2.73 5.41 -25.03
C ASP A 108 -1.19 5.33 -24.91
N PRO A 109 -0.52 4.37 -25.61
CA PRO A 109 0.94 4.25 -25.59
C PRO A 109 1.70 5.49 -26.10
N ALA A 110 1.02 6.48 -26.70
CA ALA A 110 1.63 7.70 -27.20
C ALA A 110 1.96 8.75 -26.12
N ALA A 111 1.51 8.60 -24.87
CA ALA A 111 1.81 9.56 -23.80
C ALA A 111 2.06 8.86 -22.45
N PRO A 112 3.33 8.71 -22.01
CA PRO A 112 3.61 8.16 -20.69
C PRO A 112 3.03 9.09 -19.60
N VAL A 113 2.10 8.57 -18.80
CA VAL A 113 1.52 9.31 -17.67
C VAL A 113 2.48 9.23 -16.48
N ARG A 114 3.07 10.35 -16.09
CA ARG A 114 3.89 10.46 -14.87
C ARG A 114 3.07 11.10 -13.75
N TRP A 115 2.91 10.39 -12.64
CA TRP A 115 2.33 10.93 -11.42
C TRP A 115 3.44 11.54 -10.55
N THR A 116 3.22 12.75 -10.07
CA THR A 116 4.18 13.50 -9.24
C THR A 116 3.55 13.91 -7.92
N ASP A 117 4.37 13.92 -6.87
CA ASP A 117 3.96 14.39 -5.56
C ASP A 117 3.50 15.86 -5.61
N SER A 118 2.30 16.09 -5.10
CA SER A 118 1.68 17.41 -5.06
C SER A 118 2.29 18.31 -3.98
N GLY A 119 3.00 17.74 -3.01
CA GLY A 119 3.63 18.37 -1.86
C GLY A 119 2.65 18.67 -0.73
N MET A 120 3.16 18.56 0.50
CA MET A 120 2.46 18.87 1.73
C MET A 120 3.24 19.91 2.55
N ALA A 121 2.53 20.66 3.38
CA ALA A 121 3.10 21.61 4.35
C ALA A 121 2.33 21.54 5.67
N TRP A 122 3.02 21.79 6.77
CA TRP A 122 2.38 22.01 8.07
C TRP A 122 1.64 23.34 8.03
N ILE A 123 0.31 23.31 8.05
CA ILE A 123 -0.54 24.51 8.06
C ILE A 123 -0.61 25.08 9.47
N ARG A 124 -0.60 24.20 10.47
CA ARG A 124 -0.53 24.51 11.91
C ARG A 124 -0.06 23.27 12.68
N PRO A 125 0.31 23.38 13.96
CA PRO A 125 0.73 22.22 14.75
C PRO A 125 -0.28 21.06 14.68
N GLY A 126 0.21 19.88 14.31
CA GLY A 126 -0.57 18.65 14.18
C GLY A 126 -1.49 18.58 12.95
N VAL A 127 -1.47 19.57 12.04
CA VAL A 127 -2.27 19.55 10.81
C VAL A 127 -1.42 19.85 9.59
N ALA A 128 -1.21 18.80 8.80
CA ALA A 128 -0.65 18.89 7.47
C ALA A 128 -1.77 19.18 6.44
N GLY A 129 -1.42 19.91 5.40
CA GLY A 129 -2.27 20.08 4.23
C GLY A 129 -1.46 20.40 2.98
N PRO A 130 -2.10 20.79 1.88
CA PRO A 130 -1.42 20.97 0.59
C PRO A 130 -0.34 22.05 0.66
N ALA A 131 0.80 21.79 0.02
CA ALA A 131 1.85 22.81 -0.11
C ALA A 131 1.32 24.03 -0.92
N PRO A 132 1.73 25.26 -0.57
CA PRO A 132 1.34 26.47 -1.33
C PRO A 132 1.76 26.43 -2.79
N THR A 133 2.86 25.73 -3.08
CA THR A 133 3.43 25.55 -4.42
C THR A 133 2.84 24.35 -5.18
N ARG A 134 1.76 23.74 -4.68
CA ARG A 134 1.08 22.64 -5.38
C ARG A 134 0.61 23.10 -6.77
N PRO A 135 0.83 22.31 -7.84
CA PRO A 135 0.26 22.63 -9.14
C PRO A 135 -1.28 22.71 -9.09
N PRO A 136 -1.90 23.53 -9.96
CA PRO A 136 -3.35 23.56 -10.08
C PRO A 136 -3.85 22.16 -10.41
N ARG A 137 -4.97 21.76 -9.79
CA ARG A 137 -5.61 20.50 -10.20
C ARG A 137 -5.98 20.65 -11.67
N PRO A 138 -5.64 19.68 -12.53
CA PRO A 138 -6.22 19.66 -13.86
C PRO A 138 -7.73 19.69 -13.69
N SER A 139 -8.40 20.62 -14.37
CA SER A 139 -9.86 20.64 -14.44
C SER A 139 -10.28 19.25 -14.88
N ALA A 140 -11.00 18.52 -14.02
CA ALA A 140 -11.59 17.26 -14.44
C ALA A 140 -12.39 17.58 -15.71
N PRO A 141 -12.15 16.92 -16.85
CA PRO A 141 -13.10 17.00 -17.94
C PRO A 141 -14.46 16.69 -17.34
N ALA A 142 -15.52 17.39 -17.78
CA ALA A 142 -16.88 17.11 -17.36
C ALA A 142 -17.27 15.72 -17.89
N THR A 143 -16.74 14.67 -17.27
CA THR A 143 -17.06 13.29 -17.61
C THR A 143 -18.36 13.01 -16.93
N SER A 144 -19.45 13.03 -17.69
CA SER A 144 -20.62 12.23 -17.40
C SER A 144 -20.21 10.75 -17.49
N SER A 145 -19.41 10.29 -16.54
CA SER A 145 -19.00 8.89 -16.50
C SER A 145 -20.22 8.10 -16.05
N PRO A 146 -20.68 7.10 -16.84
CA PRO A 146 -21.75 6.23 -16.39
C PRO A 146 -21.33 5.60 -15.07
N ARG A 147 -22.27 5.56 -14.14
CA ARG A 147 -22.09 5.01 -12.79
C ARG A 147 -21.45 3.62 -12.93
N PRO A 148 -20.29 3.35 -12.30
CA PRO A 148 -19.67 2.04 -12.43
C PRO A 148 -20.66 0.97 -11.96
N PRO A 149 -20.67 -0.22 -12.58
CA PRO A 149 -21.53 -1.30 -12.13
C PRO A 149 -21.27 -1.56 -10.65
N ARG A 150 -22.33 -1.66 -9.86
CA ARG A 150 -22.21 -2.05 -8.45
C ARG A 150 -21.46 -3.37 -8.41
N TRP A 151 -20.31 -3.39 -7.76
CA TRP A 151 -19.57 -4.62 -7.48
C TRP A 151 -20.48 -5.54 -6.66
N ARG A 152 -21.02 -6.58 -7.31
CA ARG A 152 -21.72 -7.69 -6.67
C ARG A 152 -20.71 -8.80 -6.48
N GLY A 153 -19.85 -8.68 -5.48
CA GLY A 153 -18.99 -9.79 -5.10
C GLY A 153 -19.86 -10.95 -4.61
N SER A 154 -20.06 -11.98 -5.42
CA SER A 154 -20.42 -13.29 -4.88
C SER A 154 -19.16 -13.87 -4.27
N CYS A 155 -19.12 -13.98 -2.94
CA CYS A 155 -18.14 -14.82 -2.27
C CYS A 155 -18.35 -16.26 -2.75
N GLY A 156 -17.58 -16.66 -3.76
CA GLY A 156 -17.49 -18.05 -4.17
C GLY A 156 -16.90 -18.85 -3.01
N THR A 157 -17.68 -19.81 -2.51
CA THR A 157 -17.31 -20.88 -1.59
C THR A 157 -16.89 -20.46 -0.17
N CYS A 158 -17.89 -20.28 0.69
CA CYS A 158 -17.80 -20.64 2.11
C CYS A 158 -18.95 -21.62 2.40
N ALA A 159 -18.73 -22.91 2.16
CA ALA A 159 -19.57 -23.96 2.72
C ALA A 159 -18.78 -24.59 3.89
N PRO A 160 -19.33 -24.64 5.11
CA PRO A 160 -18.68 -25.32 6.22
C PRO A 160 -18.69 -26.84 6.00
N PRO A 161 -17.67 -27.59 6.47
CA PRO A 161 -17.67 -29.05 6.37
C PRO A 161 -18.73 -29.66 7.29
N SER A 162 -19.31 -30.78 6.81
CA SER A 162 -20.31 -31.63 7.48
C SER A 162 -19.81 -32.29 8.75
#